data_AF-A0A2T4LR84-F1
#
_entry.id   AF-A0A2T4LR84-F1
#
_cell.length_a   1.000
_cell.length_b   1.000
_cell.length_c   1.000
_cell.angle_alpha   90.00
_cell.angle_beta   90.00
_cell.angle_gamma   90.00
#
_symmetry.space_group_name_H-M   'P 1'
#
loop_
_entity.id
_entity.type
_entity.pdbx_description
1 polymer ?
#
loop_
_entity_poly.entity_id
_entity_poly.type
_entity_poly.pdbx_seq_one_letter_code
_entity_poly.pdbx_strand_id
1 'polypeptide(L)' 'MKPNLDWNKEFQEFQDILNSGINPEWLYNAKANLILNPAYTGQGKQFFFTKDIIEASKRIPFY' A
#
# COMPACT_ATOMS: atom_id res chain seq x y z
N MET A 1 -0.21 2.21 -16.23
CA MET A 1 -0.84 3.29 -15.45
C MET A 1 -0.02 3.48 -14.17
N LYS A 2 0.34 4.70 -13.78
CA LYS A 2 1.13 4.94 -12.55
C LYS A 2 0.17 5.30 -11.42
N PRO A 3 0.23 4.66 -10.24
CA PRO A 3 -0.63 5.03 -9.12
C PRO A 3 -0.44 6.48 -8.69
N ASN A 4 -1.56 7.13 -8.39
CA ASN A 4 -1.62 8.47 -7.86
C ASN A 4 -1.39 8.47 -6.34
N LEU A 5 -0.18 8.09 -5.93
CA LEU A 5 0.30 8.18 -4.54
C LEU A 5 1.34 9.29 -4.42
N ASP A 6 1.39 9.90 -3.24
CA ASP A 6 2.49 10.79 -2.88
C ASP A 6 3.71 9.97 -2.45
N TRP A 7 4.51 9.57 -3.44
CA TRP A 7 5.69 8.74 -3.24
C TRP A 7 6.80 9.36 -2.38
N ASN A 8 6.68 10.64 -2.01
CA ASN A 8 7.63 11.32 -1.12
C ASN A 8 7.24 11.20 0.37
N LYS A 9 6.00 10.82 0.69
CA LYS A 9 5.59 10.58 2.08
C LYS A 9 6.30 9.35 2.63
N GLU A 10 6.62 9.37 3.91
CA GLU A 10 7.13 8.19 4.61
C GLU A 10 6.06 7.09 4.73
N PHE A 11 4.81 7.50 4.98
CA PHE A 11 3.67 6.62 5.16
C PHE A 11 2.52 6.94 4.21
N GLN A 12 1.81 5.90 3.78
CA GLN A 12 0.53 5.99 3.08
C GLN A 12 -0.58 5.44 3.96
N GLU A 13 -1.72 6.14 4.03
CA GLU A 13 -2.91 5.59 4.65
C GLU A 13 -3.54 4.53 3.73
N PHE A 14 -4.13 3.49 4.32
CA PHE A 14 -4.83 2.44 3.59
C PHE A 14 -5.87 2.98 2.59
N GLN A 15 -6.68 3.96 3.00
CA GLN A 15 -7.71 4.53 2.13
C GLN A 15 -7.08 5.35 0.98
N ASP A 16 -5.95 6.02 1.23
CA ASP A 16 -5.21 6.74 0.18
C ASP A 16 -4.66 5.77 -0.88
N ILE A 17 -4.17 4.60 -0.45
CA ILE A 17 -3.71 3.53 -1.37
C ILE A 17 -4.88 3.03 -2.21
N LEU A 18 -6.04 2.76 -1.61
CA LEU A 18 -7.24 2.34 -2.34
C LEU A 18 -7.71 3.39 -3.35
N ASN A 19 -7.58 4.67 -3.01
CA ASN A 19 -7.99 5.78 -3.87
C ASN A 19 -6.93 6.20 -4.90
N SER A 20 -5.78 5.54 -4.94
CA SER A 20 -4.66 5.89 -5.82
C SER A 20 -4.73 5.28 -7.22
N GLY A 21 -5.70 4.40 -7.48
CA GLY A 21 -5.80 3.62 -8.71
C GLY A 21 -4.96 2.34 -8.73
N ILE A 22 -4.40 1.92 -7.59
CA ILE A 22 -3.92 0.53 -7.38
C ILE A 22 -5.13 -0.39 -7.31
N ASN A 23 -5.07 -1.58 -7.92
CA ASN A 23 -6.13 -2.58 -7.79
C ASN A 23 -6.33 -2.91 -6.30
N PRO A 24 -7.54 -2.75 -5.72
CA PRO A 24 -7.79 -3.11 -4.33
C PRO A 24 -7.39 -4.55 -3.99
N GLU A 25 -7.56 -5.50 -4.93
CA GLU A 25 -7.16 -6.89 -4.76
C GLU A 25 -5.65 -7.03 -4.52
N TRP A 26 -4.83 -6.17 -5.13
CA TRP A 26 -3.39 -6.15 -4.87
C TRP A 26 -3.11 -5.89 -3.39
N LEU A 27 -3.77 -4.87 -2.82
CA LEU A 27 -3.54 -4.47 -1.43
C LEU A 27 -4.04 -5.54 -0.45
N TYR A 28 -5.18 -6.17 -0.74
CA TYR A 28 -5.69 -7.28 0.06
C TYR A 28 -4.78 -8.51 -0.03
N ASN A 29 -4.34 -8.91 -1.23
CA ASN A 29 -3.46 -10.04 -1.43
C ASN A 29 -2.07 -9.82 -0.82
N ALA A 30 -1.49 -8.64 -0.98
CA ALA A 30 -0.19 -8.30 -0.41
C ALA A 30 -0.22 -8.40 1.12
N LYS A 31 -1.31 -7.97 1.77
CA LYS A 31 -1.51 -8.11 3.22
C LYS A 31 -1.77 -9.54 3.64
N ALA A 32 -2.66 -10.26 2.95
CA ALA A 32 -3.02 -11.64 3.28
C ALA A 32 -1.82 -12.59 3.20
N ASN A 33 -0.89 -12.32 2.27
CA ASN A 33 0.34 -13.09 2.09
C ASN A 33 1.54 -12.54 2.89
N LEU A 34 1.32 -11.59 3.81
CA LEU A 34 2.36 -10.96 4.65
C LEU A 34 3.50 -10.28 3.86
N ILE A 35 3.27 -9.96 2.59
CA ILE A 35 4.22 -9.25 1.72
C ILE A 35 4.25 -7.77 2.08
N LEU A 36 3.09 -7.21 2.46
CA LEU A 36 2.95 -5.83 2.91
C LEU A 36 2.27 -5.80 4.27
N ASN A 37 2.97 -5.31 5.29
CA ASN A 37 2.45 -5.21 6.65
C ASN A 37 2.22 -3.74 7.02
N PRO A 38 1.18 -3.43 7.83
CA PRO A 38 0.99 -2.09 8.33
C PRO A 38 2.15 -1.71 9.25
N ALA A 39 2.69 -0.51 9.05
CA ALA A 39 3.74 0.07 9.89
C ALA A 39 3.19 0.44 11.26
N TYR A 40 1.99 1.01 11.30
CA TYR A 40 1.25 1.27 12.52
C TYR A 40 -0.26 1.32 12.25
N THR A 41 -1.03 1.09 13.31
CA THR A 41 -2.48 1.23 13.33
C THR A 41 -2.88 2.24 14.41
N GLY A 42 -3.78 3.17 14.08
CA GLY A 42 -4.19 4.22 15.01
C GLY A 42 -5.55 4.77 14.63
N GLN A 43 -6.44 4.93 15.62
CA GLN A 43 -7.79 5.50 15.42
C GLN A 43 -8.61 4.82 14.30
N GLY A 44 -8.48 3.49 14.16
CA GLY A 44 -9.16 2.73 13.10
C GLY A 44 -8.53 2.84 11.71
N LYS A 45 -7.42 3.58 11.57
CA LYS A 45 -6.66 3.70 10.33
C LYS A 45 -5.45 2.78 10.33
N GLN A 46 -5.06 2.36 9.12
CA GLN A 46 -3.84 1.58 8.89
C GLN A 46 -2.91 2.38 7.99
N PHE A 47 -1.63 2.41 8.36
CA PHE A 47 -0.60 3.12 7.62
C PHE A 47 0.50 2.16 7.20
N PHE A 48 1.04 2.38 6.01
CA PHE A 48 2.05 1.53 5.39
C PHE A 48 3.24 2.39 5.01
N PHE A 49 4.45 1.89 5.20
CA PHE A 49 5.63 2.59 4.69
C PHE A 49 5.59 2.62 3.16
N THR A 50 5.83 3.80 2.58
CA THR A 50 5.89 3.95 1.12
C THR A 50 6.98 3.05 0.52
N LYS A 51 8.13 2.91 1.19
CA LYS A 51 9.20 1.99 0.78
C LYS A 51 8.75 0.53 0.70
N ASP A 52 7.88 0.09 1.62
CA ASP A 52 7.42 -1.30 1.68
C ASP A 52 6.38 -1.55 0.58
N ILE A 53 5.55 -0.56 0.24
CA ILE A 53 4.65 -0.61 -0.92
C ILE A 53 5.46 -0.77 -2.22
N ILE A 54 6.54 0.00 -2.37
CA ILE A 54 7.43 -0.10 -3.54
C ILE A 54 8.08 -1.49 -3.58
N GLU A 55 8.56 -2.02 -2.47
CA GLU A 55 9.17 -3.34 -2.42
C GLU A 55 8.17 -4.47 -2.70
N ALA A 56 6.96 -4.40 -2.13
CA ALA A 56 5.88 -5.32 -2.42
C ALA A 56 5.51 -5.32 -3.91
N SER A 57 5.52 -4.15 -4.55
CA SER A 57 5.20 -3.99 -5.97
C SER A 57 6.18 -4.68 -6.93
N LYS A 58 7.42 -4.94 -6.46
CA LYS A 58 8.41 -5.73 -7.21
C LYS A 58 8.11 -7.22 -7.21
N ARG A 59 7.35 -7.70 -6.21
CA ARG A 59 6.95 -9.11 -6.08
C ARG A 59 5.60 -9.38 -6.72
N ILE A 60 4.64 -8.46 -6.56
CA ILE A 60 3.30 -8.52 -7.14
C ILE A 60 3.05 -7.18 -7.86
N PRO A 61 2.83 -7.14 -9.17
CA PRO A 61 2.51 -5.91 -9.89
C PRO A 61 1.17 -5.30 -9.44
N PHE A 62 1.03 -3.97 -9.50
CA PHE A 62 -0.21 -3.27 -9.10
C PHE A 62 -1.43 -3.54 -9.99
N TYR A 63 -1.25 -4.20 -11.14
CA TYR A 63 -2.25 -4.42 -12.18
C TYR A 63 -2.28 -5.89 -12.62
#